data_AF-Q2TF15-F1
#
_entry.id   AF-Q2TF15-F1
#
_cell.length_a   1.000
_cell.length_b   1.000
_cell.length_c   1.000
_cell.angle_alpha   90.00
_cell.angle_beta   90.00
_cell.angle_gamma   90.00
#
_symmetry.space_group_name_H-M   'P 1'
#
loop_
_entity.id
_entity.type
_entity.pdbx_description
1 polymer ?
#
loop_
_entity_poly.entity_id
_entity_poly.type
_entity_poly.pdbx_seq_one_letter_code
_entity_poly.pdbx_strand_id
1 'polypeptide(L)'
;MIYVHIRQANKKAFMNYEKVCVATDAYETEDKVDNILEHKLGVYESEIEKIIDYIIKNIKSKDLDVSENMQNKIFQYIHLQYLRTDAGRINFMNLIENPFTYKPRKKPIDLDEIQKHKNTIKKFNEIFKQGNNLENLLKRMKKPSNMNFHIAISEDNLLTSDNPVIATDNWNQIMLPITPNILIEFQEDKINSSNDLRVILKKNKTRYVNEATINTANYFIISNKEFTRYQYKYIDNRFNNKNWEIGYPHVNLKN
;
A
#
# COMPACT_ATOMS: atom_id res chain seq x y z
N MET A 1 -17.72 -6.87 9.89
CA MET A 1 -18.26 -6.94 8.51
C MET A 1 -17.74 -5.75 7.72
N ILE A 2 -17.44 -5.94 6.43
CA ILE A 2 -16.90 -4.91 5.53
C ILE A 2 -17.52 -5.04 4.13
N TYR A 3 -17.54 -3.92 3.40
CA TYR A 3 -17.92 -3.85 1.99
C TYR A 3 -16.70 -4.10 1.12
N VAL A 4 -16.85 -4.96 0.13
CA VAL A 4 -15.76 -5.41 -0.73
C VAL A 4 -16.19 -5.38 -2.18
N HIS A 5 -15.33 -4.85 -3.04
CA HIS A 5 -15.38 -5.11 -4.48
C HIS A 5 -14.35 -6.20 -4.81
N ILE A 6 -14.82 -7.33 -5.32
CA ILE A 6 -14.01 -8.46 -5.78
C ILE A 6 -13.83 -8.31 -7.28
N ARG A 7 -12.60 -7.99 -7.71
CA ARG A 7 -12.31 -7.63 -9.09
C ARG A 7 -12.54 -8.80 -10.05
N GLN A 8 -12.03 -9.99 -9.73
CA GLN A 8 -12.12 -11.16 -10.62
C GLN A 8 -13.56 -11.56 -10.94
N ALA A 9 -14.46 -11.46 -9.96
CA ALA A 9 -15.88 -11.75 -10.14
C ALA A 9 -16.70 -10.52 -10.58
N ASN A 10 -16.05 -9.35 -10.74
CA ASN A 10 -16.70 -8.05 -10.87
C ASN A 10 -17.88 -7.87 -9.88
N LYS A 11 -17.69 -8.36 -8.66
CA LYS A 11 -18.77 -8.54 -7.68
C LYS A 11 -18.60 -7.59 -6.51
N LYS A 12 -19.71 -7.14 -5.96
CA LYS A 12 -19.76 -6.42 -4.69
C LYS A 12 -20.31 -7.36 -3.62
N ALA A 13 -19.74 -7.30 -2.42
CA ALA A 13 -20.17 -8.15 -1.32
C ALA A 13 -20.06 -7.40 0.01
N PHE A 14 -20.91 -7.79 0.96
CA PHE A 14 -20.79 -7.44 2.36
C PHE A 14 -20.46 -8.71 3.14
N MET A 15 -19.28 -8.78 3.74
CA MET A 15 -18.76 -10.03 4.31
C MET A 15 -17.88 -9.80 5.53
N ASN A 16 -17.60 -10.88 6.26
CA ASN A 16 -16.60 -10.87 7.31
C ASN A 16 -15.21 -10.67 6.68
N TYR A 17 -14.36 -9.86 7.31
CA TYR A 17 -13.03 -9.51 6.78
C TYR A 17 -12.13 -10.74 6.63
N GLU A 18 -12.30 -11.74 7.50
CA GLU A 18 -11.61 -13.03 7.46
C GLU A 18 -11.87 -13.81 6.16
N LYS A 19 -12.92 -13.46 5.40
CA LYS A 19 -13.29 -14.12 4.13
C LYS A 19 -12.76 -13.38 2.89
N VAL A 20 -12.07 -12.25 3.05
CA VAL A 20 -11.66 -11.37 1.93
C VAL A 20 -10.29 -11.74 1.37
N CYS A 21 -9.36 -12.20 2.22
CA CYS A 21 -7.99 -12.53 1.84
C CYS A 21 -7.62 -13.92 2.36
N VAL A 22 -8.06 -14.97 1.67
CA VAL A 22 -7.75 -16.37 2.05
C VAL A 22 -6.76 -16.96 1.06
N ALA A 23 -5.55 -16.41 1.01
CA ALA A 23 -4.41 -17.06 0.36
C ALA A 23 -3.41 -17.42 1.45
N THR A 24 -3.38 -18.70 1.84
CA THR A 24 -2.47 -19.21 2.88
C THR A 24 -1.05 -19.44 2.37
N ASP A 25 -0.86 -19.42 1.04
CA ASP A 25 0.36 -19.90 0.39
C ASP A 25 1.06 -18.77 -0.40
N ALA A 26 0.79 -17.51 -0.06
CA ALA A 26 1.21 -16.33 -0.84
C ALA A 26 2.74 -16.20 -1.01
N TYR A 27 3.52 -16.75 -0.08
CA TYR A 27 4.98 -16.68 -0.06
C TYR A 27 5.66 -18.00 -0.41
N GLU A 28 4.90 -18.99 -0.87
CA GLU A 28 5.46 -20.29 -1.17
C GLU A 28 6.17 -20.34 -2.53
N THR A 29 7.15 -21.23 -2.64
CA THR A 29 8.07 -21.34 -3.78
C THR A 29 7.88 -22.65 -4.55
N GLU A 30 7.32 -23.68 -3.91
CA GLU A 30 7.04 -25.02 -4.43
C GLU A 30 5.72 -25.57 -3.86
N ASP A 31 5.40 -26.85 -4.10
CA ASP A 31 4.26 -27.56 -3.48
C ASP A 31 4.46 -27.83 -1.97
N LYS A 32 5.51 -27.25 -1.38
CA LYS A 32 5.80 -27.32 0.05
C LYS A 32 5.53 -25.97 0.69
N VAL A 33 4.57 -25.97 1.62
CA VAL A 33 4.29 -24.82 2.48
C VAL A 33 5.32 -24.81 3.62
N ASP A 34 6.25 -23.84 3.60
CA ASP A 34 7.29 -23.70 4.63
C ASP A 34 7.10 -22.48 5.54
N ASN A 35 6.26 -21.51 5.15
CA ASN A 35 5.95 -20.29 5.91
C ASN A 35 7.17 -19.46 6.33
N ILE A 36 8.37 -19.67 5.75
CA ILE A 36 9.60 -19.02 6.21
C ILE A 36 9.47 -17.50 6.10
N LEU A 37 8.99 -17.01 4.96
CA LEU A 37 8.78 -15.58 4.76
C LEU A 37 7.66 -15.04 5.64
N GLU A 38 6.54 -15.76 5.79
CA GLU A 38 5.44 -15.31 6.65
C GLU A 38 5.89 -15.17 8.11
N HIS A 39 6.71 -16.10 8.62
CA HIS A 39 7.29 -15.98 9.95
C HIS A 39 8.21 -14.77 10.09
N LYS A 40 9.08 -14.52 9.10
CA LYS A 40 9.95 -13.33 9.10
C LYS A 40 9.13 -12.04 9.09
N LEU A 41 8.10 -11.98 8.26
CA LEU A 41 7.18 -10.83 8.15
C LEU A 41 6.42 -10.59 9.46
N GLY A 42 5.94 -11.66 10.10
CA GLY A 42 5.20 -11.60 11.37
C GLY A 42 6.00 -10.97 12.52
N VAL A 43 7.32 -11.12 12.54
CA VAL A 43 8.19 -10.45 13.53
C VAL A 43 8.12 -8.93 13.39
N TYR A 44 8.20 -8.42 12.15
CA TYR A 44 8.09 -6.98 11.89
C TYR A 44 6.69 -6.45 12.19
N GLU A 45 5.65 -7.23 11.88
CA GLU A 45 4.26 -6.86 12.15
C GLU A 45 3.97 -6.72 13.64
N SER A 46 4.46 -7.65 14.44
CA SER A 46 4.31 -7.63 15.90
C SER A 46 4.94 -6.38 16.54
N GLU A 47 6.01 -5.86 15.96
CA GLU A 47 6.66 -4.64 16.42
C GLU A 47 5.85 -3.39 16.04
N ILE A 48 5.35 -3.36 14.81
CA ILE A 48 4.60 -2.21 14.26
C ILE A 48 3.22 -2.09 14.89
N GLU A 49 2.56 -3.20 15.18
CA GLU A 49 1.24 -3.21 15.82
C GLU A 49 1.23 -2.33 17.08
N LYS A 50 2.27 -2.43 17.93
CA LYS A 50 2.40 -1.62 19.15
C LYS A 50 2.51 -0.12 18.85
N ILE A 51 3.23 0.24 17.78
CA ILE A 51 3.42 1.63 17.36
C ILE A 51 2.09 2.19 16.81
N ILE A 52 1.39 1.43 15.98
CA ILE A 52 0.11 1.83 15.40
C ILE A 52 -0.97 1.95 16.48
N ASP A 53 -1.05 0.97 17.40
CA ASP A 53 -1.98 1.00 18.54
C ASP A 53 -1.72 2.23 19.45
N TYR A 54 -0.45 2.53 19.73
CA TYR A 54 -0.08 3.75 20.44
C TYR A 54 -0.57 5.01 19.73
N ILE A 55 -0.35 5.12 18.41
CA ILE A 55 -0.81 6.27 17.60
C ILE A 55 -2.33 6.41 17.66
N ILE A 56 -3.06 5.32 17.44
CA ILE A 56 -4.54 5.34 17.40
C ILE A 56 -5.10 5.74 18.77
N LYS A 57 -4.61 5.15 19.86
CA LYS A 57 -5.08 5.44 21.23
C LYS A 57 -4.81 6.89 21.64
N ASN A 58 -3.72 7.48 21.16
CA ASN A 58 -3.27 8.81 21.55
C ASN A 58 -3.56 9.89 20.50
N ILE A 59 -4.30 9.59 19.43
CA ILE A 59 -4.49 10.52 18.30
C ILE A 59 -5.05 11.90 18.70
N LYS A 60 -5.88 11.94 19.74
CA LYS A 60 -6.48 13.17 20.29
C LYS A 60 -5.62 13.87 21.36
N SER A 61 -4.57 13.21 21.87
CA SER A 61 -3.72 13.74 22.93
C SER A 61 -2.81 14.83 22.40
N LYS A 62 -2.78 16.01 23.03
CA LYS A 62 -1.87 17.10 22.61
C LYS A 62 -0.40 16.67 22.67
N ASP A 63 -0.08 15.74 23.57
CA ASP A 63 1.27 15.25 23.86
C ASP A 63 1.66 14.02 23.02
N LEU A 64 0.87 13.66 21.99
CA LEU A 64 1.25 12.62 21.05
C LEU A 64 2.57 13.02 20.37
N ASP A 65 3.58 12.18 20.56
CA ASP A 65 4.86 12.26 19.86
C ASP A 65 5.14 10.94 19.17
N VAL A 66 5.74 11.02 17.98
CA VAL A 66 6.19 9.84 17.23
C VAL A 66 7.65 10.04 16.92
N SER A 67 8.50 9.46 17.78
CA SER A 67 9.96 9.56 17.65
C SER A 67 10.47 9.15 16.27
N GLU A 68 11.62 9.67 15.86
CA GLU A 68 12.25 9.33 14.58
C GLU A 68 12.48 7.81 14.41
N ASN A 69 12.78 7.10 15.51
CA ASN A 69 12.89 5.64 15.51
C ASN A 69 11.56 4.97 15.15
N MET A 70 10.44 5.43 15.72
CA MET A 70 9.11 4.93 15.38
C MET A 70 8.75 5.25 13.93
N GLN A 71 9.05 6.47 13.47
CA GLN A 71 8.83 6.86 12.07
C GLN A 71 9.61 5.96 11.10
N ASN A 72 10.88 5.66 11.39
CA ASN A 72 11.70 4.76 10.58
C ASN A 72 11.13 3.33 10.52
N LYS A 73 10.65 2.80 11.66
CA LYS A 73 9.99 1.49 11.69
C LYS A 73 8.73 1.47 10.84
N ILE A 74 7.87 2.49 10.98
CA ILE A 74 6.67 2.65 10.14
C ILE A 74 7.06 2.74 8.65
N PHE A 75 8.11 3.49 8.31
CA PHE A 75 8.59 3.62 6.94
C PHE A 75 9.04 2.27 6.35
N GLN A 76 9.79 1.47 7.11
CA GLN A 76 10.18 0.10 6.75
C GLN A 76 8.96 -0.79 6.55
N TYR A 77 8.00 -0.70 7.46
CA TYR A 77 6.76 -1.46 7.38
C TYR A 77 5.95 -1.14 6.13
N ILE A 78 5.86 0.13 5.74
CA ILE A 78 5.18 0.52 4.51
C ILE A 78 5.86 -0.12 3.29
N HIS A 79 7.19 -0.10 3.22
CA HIS A 79 7.90 -0.76 2.12
C HIS A 79 7.67 -2.27 2.15
N LEU A 80 7.63 -2.87 3.34
CA LEU A 80 7.30 -4.28 3.49
C LEU A 80 5.89 -4.58 2.97
N GLN A 81 4.87 -3.82 3.37
CA GLN A 81 3.50 -3.99 2.88
C GLN A 81 3.42 -3.86 1.37
N TYR A 82 4.17 -2.92 0.76
CA TYR A 82 4.28 -2.85 -0.69
C TYR A 82 4.89 -4.13 -1.28
N LEU A 83 6.02 -4.60 -0.75
CA LEU A 83 6.71 -5.80 -1.22
C LEU A 83 5.96 -7.11 -0.96
N ARG A 84 4.96 -7.13 -0.08
CA ARG A 84 4.07 -8.30 0.11
C ARG A 84 3.14 -8.52 -1.08
N THR A 85 2.80 -7.45 -1.80
CA THR A 85 1.87 -7.51 -2.93
C THR A 85 2.51 -8.16 -4.16
N ASP A 86 1.71 -8.79 -5.03
CA ASP A 86 2.22 -9.31 -6.31
C ASP A 86 2.81 -8.19 -7.17
N ALA A 87 2.11 -7.05 -7.23
CA ALA A 87 2.59 -5.87 -7.96
C ALA A 87 3.92 -5.35 -7.41
N GLY A 88 4.06 -5.27 -6.09
CA GLY A 88 5.29 -4.81 -5.44
C GLY A 88 6.46 -5.73 -5.71
N ARG A 89 6.27 -7.06 -5.62
CA ARG A 89 7.28 -8.06 -5.95
C ARG A 89 7.74 -7.93 -7.40
N ILE A 90 6.81 -7.87 -8.34
CA ILE A 90 7.13 -7.71 -9.76
C ILE A 90 7.90 -6.41 -10.01
N ASN A 91 7.41 -5.27 -9.51
CA ASN A 91 8.07 -3.98 -9.70
C ASN A 91 9.48 -3.96 -9.09
N PHE A 92 9.63 -4.52 -7.89
CA PHE A 92 10.92 -4.61 -7.21
C PHE A 92 11.91 -5.49 -7.98
N MET A 93 11.49 -6.68 -8.39
CA MET A 93 12.32 -7.59 -9.19
C MET A 93 12.73 -6.95 -10.52
N ASN A 94 11.80 -6.29 -11.20
CA ASN A 94 12.11 -5.57 -12.44
C ASN A 94 13.15 -4.47 -12.24
N LEU A 95 13.08 -3.73 -11.13
CA LEU A 95 14.06 -2.70 -10.80
C LEU A 95 15.45 -3.29 -10.55
N ILE A 96 15.56 -4.36 -9.75
CA ILE A 96 16.86 -4.92 -9.37
C ILE A 96 17.50 -5.73 -10.50
N GLU A 97 16.71 -6.34 -11.38
CA GLU A 97 17.22 -7.11 -12.52
C GLU A 97 17.61 -6.20 -13.70
N ASN A 98 17.00 -5.02 -13.81
CA ASN A 98 17.19 -4.10 -14.92
C ASN A 98 17.56 -2.67 -14.46
N PRO A 99 18.53 -2.48 -13.55
CA PRO A 99 18.74 -1.19 -12.89
C PRO A 99 19.09 -0.04 -13.86
N PHE A 100 19.77 -0.35 -14.98
CA PHE A 100 20.19 0.64 -15.97
C PHE A 100 19.16 0.91 -17.08
N THR A 101 18.17 0.03 -17.23
CA THR A 101 17.15 0.10 -18.29
C THR A 101 15.74 0.27 -17.74
N TYR A 102 15.59 0.28 -16.41
CA TYR A 102 14.32 0.47 -15.73
C TYR A 102 13.67 1.79 -16.13
N LYS A 103 12.41 1.70 -16.57
CA LYS A 103 11.57 2.86 -16.86
C LYS A 103 10.41 2.89 -15.88
N PRO A 104 10.16 4.02 -15.20
CA PRO A 104 8.98 4.17 -14.34
C PRO A 104 7.70 3.85 -15.09
N ARG A 105 6.81 3.11 -14.44
CA ARG A 105 5.52 2.74 -15.03
C ARG A 105 4.57 3.93 -15.06
N LYS A 106 3.80 4.03 -16.14
CA LYS A 106 2.71 5.01 -16.28
C LYS A 106 1.35 4.48 -15.80
N LYS A 107 1.21 3.16 -15.67
CA LYS A 107 -0.01 2.49 -15.21
C LYS A 107 0.34 1.43 -14.16
N PRO A 108 -0.49 1.23 -13.12
CA PRO A 108 -0.34 0.14 -12.16
C PRO A 108 -0.25 -1.22 -12.85
N ILE A 109 0.35 -2.20 -12.18
CA ILE A 109 0.33 -3.59 -12.62
C ILE A 109 -1.10 -4.10 -12.60
N ASP A 110 -1.48 -4.87 -13.61
CA ASP A 110 -2.83 -5.41 -13.76
C ASP A 110 -2.89 -6.93 -13.53
N LEU A 111 -4.09 -7.50 -13.31
CA LEU A 111 -4.23 -8.93 -13.03
C LEU A 111 -3.64 -9.83 -14.12
N ASP A 112 -3.88 -9.51 -15.39
CA ASP A 112 -3.35 -10.28 -16.52
C ASP A 112 -1.82 -10.23 -16.57
N GLU A 113 -1.23 -9.12 -16.11
CA GLU A 113 0.22 -8.98 -16.01
C GLU A 113 0.79 -9.80 -14.87
N ILE A 114 0.12 -9.83 -13.71
CA ILE A 114 0.50 -10.69 -12.58
C ILE A 114 0.55 -12.15 -13.02
N GLN A 115 -0.45 -12.62 -13.77
CA GLN A 115 -0.47 -13.99 -14.27
C GLN A 115 0.74 -14.32 -15.15
N LYS A 116 1.21 -13.35 -15.96
CA LYS A 116 2.39 -13.51 -16.83
C LYS A 116 3.72 -13.47 -16.06
N HIS A 117 3.74 -12.89 -14.85
CA HIS A 117 4.96 -12.71 -14.04
C HIS A 117 5.02 -13.61 -12.80
N LYS A 118 4.26 -14.72 -12.79
CA LYS A 118 4.31 -15.70 -11.69
C LYS A 118 5.73 -16.18 -11.36
N ASN A 119 6.58 -16.39 -12.37
CA ASN A 119 7.97 -16.80 -12.16
C ASN A 119 8.81 -15.72 -11.47
N THR A 120 8.56 -14.44 -11.80
CA THR A 120 9.22 -13.30 -11.13
C THR A 120 8.84 -13.24 -9.65
N ILE A 121 7.56 -13.49 -9.32
CA ILE A 121 7.09 -13.54 -7.94
C ILE A 121 7.73 -14.71 -7.17
N LYS A 122 7.81 -15.89 -7.79
CA LYS A 122 8.49 -17.06 -7.18
C LYS A 122 9.96 -16.77 -6.90
N LYS A 123 10.68 -16.18 -7.87
CA LYS A 123 12.09 -15.78 -7.70
C LYS A 123 12.28 -14.77 -6.57
N PHE A 124 11.37 -13.81 -6.42
CA PHE A 124 11.37 -12.92 -5.25
C PHE A 124 11.30 -13.72 -3.96
N ASN A 125 10.30 -14.63 -3.84
CA ASN A 125 10.11 -15.43 -2.65
C ASN A 125 11.37 -16.26 -2.33
N GLU A 126 11.97 -16.92 -3.32
CA GLU A 126 13.21 -17.71 -3.16
C GLU A 126 14.37 -16.88 -2.61
N ILE A 127 14.61 -15.70 -3.19
CA ILE A 127 15.70 -14.81 -2.75
C ILE A 127 15.49 -14.39 -1.29
N PHE A 128 14.28 -13.99 -0.92
CA PHE A 128 14.02 -13.40 0.40
C PHE A 128 13.79 -14.43 1.51
N LYS A 129 13.47 -15.69 1.16
CA LYS A 129 13.53 -16.83 2.09
C LYS A 129 14.97 -17.11 2.56
N GLN A 130 15.96 -16.89 1.70
CA GLN A 130 17.35 -17.27 1.97
C GLN A 130 18.06 -16.34 2.96
N GLY A 131 18.69 -16.95 3.96
CA GLY A 131 19.59 -16.25 4.90
C GLY A 131 18.92 -15.04 5.54
N ASN A 132 19.60 -13.88 5.47
CA ASN A 132 19.14 -12.61 6.03
C ASN A 132 18.78 -11.58 4.95
N ASN A 133 18.39 -12.03 3.74
CA ASN A 133 18.20 -11.12 2.60
C ASN A 133 17.11 -10.08 2.83
N LEU A 134 15.97 -10.48 3.43
CA LEU A 134 14.86 -9.57 3.72
C LEU A 134 15.25 -8.55 4.78
N GLU A 135 15.87 -9.03 5.85
CA GLU A 135 16.33 -8.24 6.98
C GLU A 135 17.39 -7.21 6.54
N ASN A 136 18.30 -7.62 5.65
CA ASN A 136 19.31 -6.75 5.08
C ASN A 136 18.72 -5.69 4.15
N LEU A 137 17.68 -6.02 3.39
CA LEU A 137 16.94 -5.05 2.58
C LEU A 137 16.23 -4.03 3.47
N LEU A 138 15.50 -4.48 4.49
CA LEU A 138 14.73 -3.60 5.39
C LEU A 138 15.65 -2.67 6.19
N LYS A 139 16.83 -3.13 6.62
CA LYS A 139 17.83 -2.28 7.30
C LYS A 139 18.31 -1.11 6.43
N ARG A 140 18.26 -1.23 5.10
CA ARG A 140 18.63 -0.17 4.15
C ARG A 140 17.48 0.79 3.86
N MET A 141 16.24 0.39 4.13
CA MET A 141 15.07 1.25 4.00
C MET A 141 14.98 2.13 5.26
N LYS A 142 15.44 3.37 5.13
CA LYS A 142 15.31 4.39 6.17
C LYS A 142 14.52 5.56 5.61
N LYS A 143 13.74 6.21 6.47
CA LYS A 143 13.04 7.44 6.12
C LYS A 143 14.08 8.47 5.67
N PRO A 144 14.00 9.02 4.44
CA PRO A 144 14.84 10.12 4.03
C PRO A 144 14.68 11.32 4.98
N SER A 145 15.75 12.11 5.13
CA SER A 145 15.73 13.30 5.99
C SER A 145 14.81 14.39 5.45
N ASN A 146 14.63 14.46 4.13
CA ASN A 146 13.78 15.41 3.41
C ASN A 146 12.30 14.98 3.31
N MET A 147 11.89 13.91 4.00
CA MET A 147 10.50 13.46 4.05
C MET A 147 9.89 13.70 5.44
N ASN A 148 8.78 14.42 5.47
CA ASN A 148 7.98 14.66 6.66
C ASN A 148 7.05 13.48 6.93
N PHE A 149 6.86 13.16 8.21
CA PHE A 149 5.90 12.16 8.67
C PHE A 149 4.65 12.86 9.20
N HIS A 150 3.48 12.44 8.72
CA HIS A 150 2.20 12.94 9.17
C HIS A 150 1.27 11.81 9.55
N ILE A 151 0.45 12.07 10.58
CA ILE A 151 -0.76 11.34 10.88
C ILE A 151 -1.93 12.19 10.40
N ALA A 152 -2.44 11.80 9.25
CA ALA A 152 -3.49 12.50 8.54
C ALA A 152 -4.88 11.99 8.98
N ILE A 153 -5.75 12.91 9.38
CA ILE A 153 -7.10 12.61 9.90
C ILE A 153 -8.12 13.04 8.84
N SER A 154 -8.96 12.10 8.40
CA SER A 154 -10.02 12.34 7.42
C SER A 154 -11.39 12.35 8.07
N GLU A 155 -12.22 13.33 7.75
CA GLU A 155 -13.66 13.30 8.07
C GLU A 155 -14.39 12.27 7.19
N ASP A 156 -13.98 12.15 5.93
CA ASP A 156 -14.54 11.23 4.95
C ASP A 156 -13.90 9.84 5.07
N ASN A 157 -14.64 8.82 4.65
CA ASN A 157 -14.18 7.43 4.73
C ASN A 157 -13.00 7.15 3.79
N LEU A 158 -11.93 6.59 4.32
CA LEU A 158 -10.79 6.08 3.56
C LEU A 158 -11.04 4.63 3.12
N LEU A 159 -10.66 4.33 1.88
CA LEU A 159 -10.64 2.98 1.32
C LEU A 159 -9.27 2.32 1.56
N THR A 160 -9.27 0.99 1.61
CA THR A 160 -8.05 0.18 1.49
C THR A 160 -8.24 -0.91 0.42
N SER A 161 -7.21 -1.70 0.13
CA SER A 161 -7.23 -2.75 -0.88
C SER A 161 -6.23 -3.85 -0.52
N ASP A 162 -6.14 -4.86 -1.40
CA ASP A 162 -5.04 -5.84 -1.38
C ASP A 162 -3.65 -5.20 -1.57
N ASN A 163 -3.60 -3.95 -2.07
CA ASN A 163 -2.40 -3.13 -2.22
C ASN A 163 -2.55 -1.85 -1.37
N PRO A 164 -2.40 -1.94 -0.04
CA PRO A 164 -2.80 -0.88 0.88
C PRO A 164 -1.88 0.36 0.82
N VAL A 165 -0.67 0.21 0.24
CA VAL A 165 0.30 1.31 0.11
C VAL A 165 0.06 2.06 -1.19
N ILE A 166 -0.11 3.37 -1.07
CA ILE A 166 -0.17 4.29 -2.20
C ILE A 166 1.14 5.06 -2.24
N ALA A 167 1.91 4.87 -3.31
CA ALA A 167 3.14 5.61 -3.57
C ALA A 167 2.97 6.40 -4.88
N THR A 168 2.98 7.73 -4.77
CA THR A 168 2.83 8.66 -5.90
C THR A 168 4.08 9.54 -6.03
N ASP A 169 4.19 10.28 -7.13
CA ASP A 169 5.30 11.19 -7.41
C ASP A 169 6.68 10.53 -7.28
N ASN A 170 6.84 9.31 -7.81
CA ASN A 170 8.06 8.50 -7.69
C ASN A 170 8.49 8.27 -6.23
N TRP A 171 7.55 7.83 -5.39
CA TRP A 171 7.75 7.58 -3.95
C TRP A 171 8.02 8.83 -3.11
N ASN A 172 7.94 10.03 -3.67
CA ASN A 172 8.07 11.27 -2.91
C ASN A 172 6.84 11.55 -2.03
N GLN A 173 5.72 10.89 -2.31
CA GLN A 173 4.54 10.87 -1.46
C GLN A 173 4.09 9.42 -1.26
N ILE A 174 4.03 9.00 0.01
CA ILE A 174 3.65 7.65 0.40
C ILE A 174 2.53 7.77 1.42
N MET A 175 1.47 6.99 1.23
CA MET A 175 0.24 7.06 2.02
C MET A 175 -0.22 5.63 2.34
N LEU A 176 -0.52 5.36 3.61
CA LEU A 176 -1.04 4.09 4.09
C LEU A 176 -2.28 4.31 4.98
N PRO A 177 -3.49 4.00 4.50
CA PRO A 177 -4.69 4.01 5.35
C PRO A 177 -4.60 2.92 6.41
N ILE A 178 -4.57 3.31 7.69
CA ILE A 178 -4.48 2.37 8.82
C ILE A 178 -5.82 2.18 9.53
N THR A 179 -6.73 3.15 9.41
CA THR A 179 -8.13 3.04 9.84
C THR A 179 -9.03 3.77 8.84
N PRO A 180 -10.37 3.64 8.93
CA PRO A 180 -11.29 4.35 8.05
C PRO A 180 -11.16 5.88 8.02
N ASN A 181 -10.49 6.48 9.01
CA ASN A 181 -10.37 7.93 9.16
C ASN A 181 -8.94 8.38 9.48
N ILE A 182 -7.97 7.46 9.54
CA ILE A 182 -6.57 7.77 9.83
C ILE A 182 -5.68 7.19 8.73
N LEU A 183 -4.83 8.06 8.21
CA LEU A 183 -3.85 7.80 7.17
C LEU A 183 -2.47 8.14 7.72
N ILE A 184 -1.49 7.27 7.51
CA ILE A 184 -0.09 7.61 7.68
C ILE A 184 0.44 8.16 6.36
N GLU A 185 1.12 9.30 6.39
CA GLU A 185 1.76 9.89 5.22
C GLU A 185 3.25 10.14 5.44
N PHE A 186 4.05 9.86 4.40
CA PHE A 186 5.40 10.39 4.24
C PHE A 186 5.43 11.26 3.00
N GLN A 187 5.88 12.51 3.12
CA GLN A 187 5.84 13.47 2.02
C GLN A 187 7.13 14.27 1.99
N GLU A 188 7.75 14.39 0.81
CA GLU A 188 8.85 15.34 0.65
C GLU A 188 8.38 16.79 0.80
N ASP A 189 9.27 17.65 1.29
CA ASP A 189 9.01 19.09 1.51
C ASP A 189 8.42 19.80 0.28
N LYS A 190 8.83 19.37 -0.92
CA LYS A 190 8.37 19.94 -2.20
C LYS A 190 6.89 19.66 -2.50
N ILE A 191 6.31 18.64 -1.87
CA ILE A 191 4.91 18.23 -2.03
C ILE A 191 4.07 18.85 -0.91
N ASN A 192 4.57 18.77 0.33
CA ASN A 192 3.94 19.36 1.49
C ASN A 192 5.02 19.81 2.48
N SER A 193 5.00 21.11 2.78
CA SER A 193 5.96 21.76 3.68
C SER A 193 5.43 21.91 5.12
N SER A 194 4.28 21.29 5.44
CA SER A 194 3.82 21.24 6.83
C SER A 194 4.83 20.48 7.68
N ASN A 195 5.10 20.99 8.88
CA ASN A 195 5.89 20.31 9.90
C ASN A 195 4.98 19.73 11.01
N ASP A 196 3.66 19.79 10.83
CA ASP A 196 2.71 19.34 11.85
C ASP A 196 2.64 17.81 11.84
N LEU A 197 2.81 17.20 13.01
CA LEU A 197 2.64 15.75 13.16
C LEU A 197 1.22 15.30 12.78
N ARG A 198 0.21 16.14 13.06
CA ARG A 198 -1.19 15.86 12.71
C ARG A 198 -1.68 16.85 11.68
N VAL A 199 -2.26 16.31 10.62
CA VAL A 199 -2.84 17.12 9.54
C VAL A 199 -4.27 16.67 9.27
N ILE A 200 -5.14 17.61 8.89
CA ILE A 200 -6.50 17.29 8.49
C ILE A 200 -6.56 17.10 6.97
N LEU A 201 -7.08 15.95 6.54
CA LEU A 201 -7.33 15.68 5.13
C LEU A 201 -8.54 16.48 4.67
N LYS A 202 -8.28 17.41 3.75
CA LYS A 202 -9.34 18.07 2.99
C LYS A 202 -10.05 17.05 2.09
N LYS A 203 -11.33 17.26 1.83
CA LYS A 203 -12.18 16.37 1.02
C LYS A 203 -11.57 15.98 -0.33
N ASN A 204 -10.91 16.92 -1.01
CA ASN A 204 -10.23 16.67 -2.28
C ASN A 204 -9.04 15.69 -2.12
N LYS A 205 -8.28 15.80 -1.03
CA LYS A 205 -7.18 14.88 -0.73
C LYS A 205 -7.72 13.50 -0.32
N THR A 206 -8.79 13.41 0.47
CA THR A 206 -9.43 12.11 0.77
C THR A 206 -9.94 11.43 -0.50
N ARG A 207 -10.57 12.19 -1.40
CA ARG A 207 -10.97 11.67 -2.71
C ARG A 207 -9.78 11.16 -3.51
N TYR A 208 -8.69 11.93 -3.56
CA TYR A 208 -7.45 11.52 -4.22
C TYR A 208 -6.93 10.20 -3.65
N VAL A 209 -6.81 10.07 -2.32
CA VAL A 209 -6.35 8.83 -1.68
C VAL A 209 -7.23 7.65 -2.08
N ASN A 210 -8.55 7.80 -2.02
CA ASN A 210 -9.49 6.74 -2.39
C ASN A 210 -9.39 6.33 -3.87
N GLU A 211 -9.26 7.30 -4.78
CA GLU A 211 -9.06 7.02 -6.20
C GLU A 211 -7.73 6.28 -6.43
N ALA A 212 -6.65 6.68 -5.73
CA ALA A 212 -5.36 6.02 -5.81
C ALA A 212 -5.42 4.58 -5.29
N THR A 213 -6.10 4.32 -4.16
CA THR A 213 -6.37 2.97 -3.66
C THR A 213 -7.09 2.11 -4.70
N ILE A 214 -8.09 2.66 -5.39
CA ILE A 214 -8.83 1.95 -6.44
C ILE A 214 -7.90 1.66 -7.64
N ASN A 215 -7.05 2.61 -8.02
CA ASN A 215 -6.16 2.48 -9.17
C ASN A 215 -5.15 1.35 -9.00
N THR A 216 -4.59 1.22 -7.80
CA THR A 216 -3.53 0.27 -7.47
C THR A 216 -4.05 -1.11 -7.10
N ALA A 217 -5.32 -1.26 -6.71
CA ALA A 217 -5.90 -2.56 -6.31
C ALA A 217 -5.79 -3.62 -7.42
N ASN A 218 -5.33 -4.82 -7.08
CA ASN A 218 -5.29 -5.94 -8.01
C ASN A 218 -6.46 -6.89 -7.83
N TYR A 219 -6.84 -7.22 -6.59
CA TYR A 219 -7.83 -8.25 -6.31
C TYR A 219 -9.10 -7.71 -5.66
N PHE A 220 -8.94 -6.81 -4.67
CA PHE A 220 -10.04 -6.38 -3.82
C PHE A 220 -9.93 -4.92 -3.44
N ILE A 221 -11.08 -4.25 -3.36
CA ILE A 221 -11.17 -2.92 -2.74
C ILE A 221 -12.08 -3.05 -1.53
N ILE A 222 -11.67 -2.50 -0.41
CA ILE A 222 -12.29 -2.72 0.90
C ILE A 222 -12.70 -1.38 1.51
N SER A 223 -13.87 -1.38 2.14
CA SER A 223 -14.42 -0.27 2.89
C SER A 223 -15.19 -0.76 4.11
N ASN A 224 -15.09 -0.05 5.23
CA ASN A 224 -15.95 -0.24 6.40
C ASN A 224 -17.37 0.35 6.19
N LYS A 225 -17.56 1.22 5.20
CA LYS A 225 -18.85 1.80 4.80
C LYS A 225 -19.22 1.37 3.39
N GLU A 226 -20.50 1.46 3.04
CA GLU A 226 -20.92 1.22 1.67
C GLU A 226 -20.22 2.20 0.73
N PHE A 227 -19.82 1.73 -0.46
CA PHE A 227 -19.20 2.62 -1.43
C PHE A 227 -20.22 3.65 -1.91
N THR A 228 -19.76 4.88 -2.03
CA THR A 228 -20.56 5.94 -2.62
C THR A 228 -20.82 5.68 -4.11
N ARG A 229 -21.86 6.29 -4.67
CA ARG A 229 -22.14 6.27 -6.12
C ARG A 229 -20.93 6.73 -6.94
N TYR A 230 -20.18 7.70 -6.43
CA TYR A 230 -18.95 8.17 -7.07
C TYR A 230 -17.88 7.07 -7.11
N GLN A 231 -17.60 6.44 -5.97
CA GLN A 231 -16.63 5.34 -5.88
C GLN A 231 -17.05 4.17 -6.77
N TYR A 232 -18.34 3.81 -6.82
CA TYR A 232 -18.81 2.77 -7.72
C TYR A 232 -18.56 3.09 -9.18
N LYS A 233 -18.88 4.32 -9.62
CA LYS A 233 -18.62 4.74 -11.00
C LYS A 233 -17.12 4.73 -11.31
N TYR A 234 -16.28 5.12 -10.35
CA TYR A 234 -14.84 5.14 -10.53
C TYR A 234 -14.25 3.71 -10.63
N ILE A 235 -14.68 2.79 -9.77
CA ILE A 235 -14.32 1.36 -9.81
C ILE A 235 -14.71 0.75 -11.17
N ASP A 236 -15.95 0.97 -11.60
CA ASP A 236 -16.45 0.44 -12.87
C ASP A 236 -15.64 0.97 -14.06
N ASN A 237 -15.38 2.28 -14.08
CA ASN A 237 -14.52 2.89 -15.08
C ASN A 237 -13.09 2.29 -15.07
N ARG A 238 -12.47 2.14 -13.90
CA ARG A 238 -11.10 1.61 -13.79
C ARG A 238 -10.95 0.19 -14.34
N PHE A 239 -11.95 -0.67 -14.12
CA PHE A 239 -11.81 -2.10 -14.43
C PHE A 239 -12.61 -2.58 -15.65
N ASN A 240 -13.67 -1.87 -16.05
CA ASN A 240 -14.57 -2.30 -17.13
C ASN A 240 -14.56 -1.35 -18.34
N ASN A 241 -14.09 -0.11 -18.21
CA ASN A 241 -14.01 0.83 -19.32
C ASN A 241 -12.63 0.83 -19.98
N LYS A 242 -12.53 0.26 -21.19
CA LYS A 242 -11.28 0.14 -21.96
C LYS A 242 -10.63 1.47 -22.33
N ASN A 243 -11.42 2.54 -22.42
CA ASN A 243 -10.95 3.88 -22.79
C ASN A 243 -10.64 4.74 -21.56
N TRP A 244 -10.82 4.20 -20.36
CA TRP A 244 -10.56 4.95 -19.15
C TRP A 244 -9.06 5.00 -18.87
N GLU A 245 -8.60 6.20 -18.53
CA GLU A 245 -7.21 6.43 -18.16
C GLU A 245 -7.14 7.07 -16.78
N ILE A 246 -6.08 6.71 -16.04
CA ILE A 246 -5.78 7.33 -14.77
C ILE A 246 -5.39 8.79 -15.02
N GLY A 247 -6.22 9.71 -14.54
CA GLY A 247 -5.99 11.14 -14.69
C GLY A 247 -4.92 11.69 -13.74
N TYR A 248 -4.47 12.91 -14.03
CA TYR A 248 -3.74 13.74 -13.07
C TYR A 248 -4.57 13.90 -11.77
N PRO A 249 -3.96 13.84 -10.56
CA PRO A 249 -2.52 13.86 -10.28
C PRO A 249 -1.87 12.47 -10.11
N HIS A 250 -2.60 11.38 -10.33
CA HIS A 250 -2.11 10.03 -10.02
C HIS A 250 -1.01 9.54 -10.97
N VAL A 251 -1.00 10.06 -12.20
CA VAL A 251 0.04 9.80 -13.19
C VAL A 251 0.50 11.15 -13.74
N ASN A 252 1.80 11.42 -13.65
CA ASN A 252 2.38 12.59 -14.29
C ASN A 252 2.47 12.30 -15.80
N LEU A 253 1.52 12.81 -16.57
CA LEU A 253 1.49 12.66 -18.03
C LEU A 253 2.48 13.59 -18.74
N LYS A 254 3.14 14.50 -18.00
CA LYS A 254 4.16 15.39 -18.54
C LYS A 254 5.51 14.68 -18.55
N ASN A 255 5.87 14.15 -19.72
CA ASN A 255 7.26 14.00 -20.15
C ASN A 255 7.65 15.28 -20.90
#